data_AF-A0AAD4YP81-F1
#
_entry.id   AF-A0AAD4YP81-F1
#
_cell.length_a   1.000
_cell.length_b   1.000
_cell.length_c   1.000
_cell.angle_alpha   90.00
_cell.angle_beta   90.00
_cell.angle_gamma   90.00
#
_symmetry.space_group_name_H-M   'P 1'
#
loop_
_entity.id
_entity.type
_entity.pdbx_description
1 polymer ?
#
loop_
_entity_poly.entity_id
_entity_poly.type
_entity_poly.pdbx_seq_one_letter_code
_entity_poly.pdbx_strand_id
1 'polypeptide(L)'
;MGMGSKGLLELIHTDICGPFPNPTHEGFNYFITFTDDFSRYGYIYLIKEKSSALDKFKIYKAEVENQLNLKIKVVRSDRGGEYYGRFNETGRNPGPFAKFLQEEGIIAQYTNPGTPQQNGISERRNRTLKDMIRSMMSCTNLPIFLWGEALKTANYILNRTPTKSLNKIPYEVWNGRKPNIKHLRVWGCKAEVKPYNPVEKKLDPKTLSGILLAILKEQRDIDFIAPNTVPDS
;
A
#
# COMPACT_ATOMS: atom_id res chain seq x y z
N MET A 1 4.74 22.99 16.41
CA MET A 1 3.96 22.38 15.31
C MET A 1 4.93 22.19 14.15
N GLY A 2 5.26 20.97 13.76
CA GLY A 2 6.13 20.76 12.59
C GLY A 2 5.35 21.17 11.35
N MET A 3 5.84 22.16 10.59
CA MET A 3 5.26 22.52 9.30
C MET A 3 5.28 21.28 8.41
N GLY A 4 4.11 20.87 7.89
CA GLY A 4 4.03 19.82 6.88
C GLY A 4 4.79 20.23 5.62
N SER A 5 5.10 19.26 4.75
CA SER A 5 5.73 19.55 3.47
C SER A 5 4.89 20.50 2.62
N LYS A 6 5.56 21.23 1.74
CA LYS A 6 4.94 22.21 0.82
C LYS A 6 4.76 21.66 -0.59
N GLY A 7 5.35 20.51 -0.88
CA GLY A 7 5.24 19.84 -2.18
C GLY A 7 5.35 18.31 -2.09
N LEU A 8 5.07 17.67 -3.24
CA LEU A 8 5.21 16.24 -3.43
C LEU A 8 6.66 15.79 -3.23
N LEU A 9 6.83 14.60 -2.67
CA LEU A 9 8.11 13.91 -2.43
C LEU A 9 9.08 14.64 -1.48
N GLU A 10 8.69 15.75 -0.86
CA GLU A 10 9.56 16.42 0.10
C GLU A 10 9.71 15.62 1.40
N LEU A 11 8.69 14.87 1.79
CA LEU A 11 8.69 14.03 2.98
C LEU A 11 7.81 12.80 2.75
N ILE A 12 8.42 11.62 2.83
CA ILE A 12 7.73 10.33 2.78
C ILE A 12 7.72 9.71 4.17
N HIS A 13 6.53 9.44 4.69
CA HIS A 13 6.34 8.65 5.90
C HIS A 13 6.28 7.16 5.57
N THR A 14 7.03 6.35 6.31
CA THR A 14 7.00 4.89 6.19
C THR A 14 6.78 4.21 7.53
N ASP A 15 6.09 3.08 7.49
CA ASP A 15 5.87 2.20 8.63
C ASP A 15 5.51 0.78 8.14
N ILE A 16 5.89 -0.24 8.92
CA ILE A 16 5.58 -1.65 8.66
C ILE A 16 4.52 -2.13 9.63
N CYS A 17 3.44 -2.71 9.10
CA CYS A 17 2.39 -3.33 9.90
C CYS A 17 2.49 -4.85 9.83
N GLY A 18 2.46 -5.51 11.00
CA GLY A 18 2.48 -6.96 11.17
C GLY A 18 3.41 -7.41 12.30
N PRO A 19 3.60 -8.73 12.50
CA PRO A 19 3.05 -9.79 11.65
C PRO A 19 1.54 -9.94 11.82
N PHE A 20 0.85 -10.31 10.74
CA PHE A 20 -0.55 -10.74 10.78
C PHE A 20 -0.60 -12.24 11.14
N PRO A 21 -1.57 -12.68 11.96
CA PRO A 21 -1.64 -14.09 12.40
C PRO A 21 -1.84 -15.08 11.25
N ASN A 22 -2.60 -14.67 10.23
CA ASN A 22 -2.85 -15.47 9.04
C ASN A 22 -2.09 -14.86 7.86
N PRO A 23 -1.12 -15.57 7.26
CA PRO A 23 -0.47 -15.09 6.05
C PRO A 23 -1.47 -14.95 4.90
N THR A 24 -1.13 -14.13 3.90
CA THR A 24 -1.87 -14.14 2.64
C THR A 24 -1.73 -15.49 1.94
N HIS A 25 -2.53 -15.75 0.90
CA HIS A 25 -2.34 -16.93 0.02
C HIS A 25 -0.89 -17.08 -0.47
N GLU A 26 -0.22 -15.97 -0.80
CA GLU A 26 1.18 -15.98 -1.26
C GLU A 26 2.24 -16.01 -0.14
N GLY A 27 1.82 -16.12 1.13
CA GLY A 27 2.70 -16.21 2.29
C GLY A 27 3.22 -14.87 2.83
N PHE A 28 2.57 -13.74 2.56
CA PHE A 28 2.95 -12.45 3.12
C PHE A 28 2.40 -12.30 4.54
N ASN A 29 3.26 -11.84 5.46
CA ASN A 29 2.93 -11.67 6.88
C ASN A 29 2.84 -10.20 7.30
N TYR A 30 3.30 -9.28 6.45
CA TYR A 30 3.39 -7.86 6.75
C TYR A 30 2.99 -7.04 5.52
N PHE A 31 2.73 -5.77 5.75
CA PHE A 31 2.77 -4.77 4.69
C PHE A 31 3.57 -3.54 5.13
N ILE A 32 4.22 -2.88 4.17
CA ILE A 32 4.88 -1.60 4.35
C ILE A 32 4.07 -0.51 3.64
N THR A 33 3.98 0.67 4.27
CA THR A 33 3.38 1.86 3.67
C THR A 33 4.43 2.90 3.31
N PHE A 34 4.22 3.62 2.21
CA PHE A 34 4.91 4.86 1.89
C PHE A 34 3.87 5.93 1.63
N THR A 35 3.78 6.92 2.51
CA THR A 35 2.77 7.98 2.45
C THR A 35 3.45 9.33 2.26
N ASP A 36 3.09 10.01 1.19
CA ASP A 36 3.55 11.38 0.95
C ASP A 36 2.88 12.35 1.92
N ASP A 37 3.68 13.19 2.58
CA ASP A 37 3.17 14.11 3.60
C ASP A 37 2.27 15.19 3.01
N PHE A 38 2.57 15.68 1.79
CA PHE A 38 1.84 16.78 1.18
C PHE A 38 0.47 16.32 0.67
N SER A 39 0.45 15.31 -0.19
CA SER A 39 -0.75 14.81 -0.87
C SER A 39 -1.51 13.77 -0.07
N ARG A 40 -0.96 13.23 1.01
CA ARG A 40 -1.51 12.07 1.75
C ARG A 40 -1.70 10.82 0.87
N TYR A 41 -1.11 10.80 -0.33
CA TYR A 41 -1.19 9.67 -1.23
C TYR A 41 -0.33 8.53 -0.67
N GLY A 42 -0.93 7.35 -0.53
CA GLY A 42 -0.30 6.19 0.07
C GLY A 42 -0.03 5.08 -0.93
N TYR A 43 1.18 4.54 -0.87
CA TYR A 43 1.57 3.28 -1.49
C TYR A 43 1.64 2.19 -0.42
N ILE A 44 1.30 0.95 -0.81
CA ILE A 44 1.42 -0.23 0.03
C ILE A 44 2.18 -1.32 -0.74
N TYR A 45 2.98 -2.11 -0.03
CA TYR A 45 3.59 -3.33 -0.55
C TYR A 45 3.45 -4.44 0.49
N LEU A 46 3.01 -5.63 0.05
CA LEU A 46 3.04 -6.84 0.87
C LEU A 46 4.48 -7.37 0.95
N ILE A 47 4.90 -7.80 2.14
CA ILE A 47 6.24 -8.35 2.38
C ILE A 47 6.17 -9.58 3.31
N LYS A 48 7.07 -10.54 3.10
CA LYS A 48 7.14 -11.75 3.93
C LYS A 48 7.91 -11.49 5.23
N GLU A 49 8.90 -10.60 5.15
CA GLU A 49 9.80 -10.23 6.23
C GLU A 49 10.04 -8.72 6.23
N LYS A 50 10.34 -8.14 7.40
CA LYS A 50 10.67 -6.72 7.54
C LYS A 50 11.96 -6.32 6.81
N SER A 51 12.89 -7.27 6.64
CA SER A 51 14.14 -7.11 5.90
C SER A 51 13.92 -6.67 4.44
N SER A 52 12.78 -7.02 3.84
CA SER A 52 12.42 -6.63 2.47
C SER A 52 12.02 -5.15 2.31
N ALA A 53 12.03 -4.36 3.38
CA ALA A 53 11.63 -2.95 3.36
C ALA A 53 12.43 -2.12 2.34
N LEU A 54 13.75 -2.33 2.30
CA LEU A 54 14.64 -1.59 1.39
C LEU A 54 14.30 -1.88 -0.08
N ASP A 55 14.09 -3.15 -0.42
CA ASP A 55 13.79 -3.53 -1.80
C ASP A 55 12.47 -2.92 -2.27
N LYS A 56 11.45 -2.90 -1.40
CA LYS A 56 10.19 -2.22 -1.70
C LYS A 56 10.35 -0.71 -1.79
N PHE A 57 11.20 -0.10 -0.97
CA PHE A 57 11.48 1.32 -1.07
C PHE A 57 12.19 1.68 -2.39
N LYS A 58 13.13 0.87 -2.86
CA LYS A 58 13.81 1.07 -4.15
C LYS A 58 12.82 1.06 -5.32
N ILE A 59 11.90 0.09 -5.34
CA ILE A 59 10.83 0.01 -6.34
C ILE A 59 9.95 1.25 -6.28
N TYR A 60 9.47 1.60 -5.09
CA TYR A 60 8.64 2.79 -4.86
C TYR A 60 9.33 4.07 -5.35
N LYS A 61 10.57 4.32 -4.91
CA LYS A 61 11.37 5.49 -5.28
C LYS A 61 11.53 5.59 -6.79
N ALA A 62 11.93 4.51 -7.45
CA ALA A 62 12.13 4.51 -8.90
C ALA A 62 10.84 4.85 -9.65
N GLU A 63 9.70 4.29 -9.23
CA GLU A 63 8.40 4.61 -9.82
C GLU A 63 8.04 6.07 -9.64
N VAL A 64 7.99 6.57 -8.39
CA VAL A 64 7.42 7.88 -8.10
C VAL A 64 8.30 9.03 -8.58
N GLU A 65 9.62 8.88 -8.50
CA GLU A 65 10.54 9.90 -9.00
C GLU A 65 10.47 10.03 -10.52
N ASN A 66 10.31 8.91 -11.23
CA ASN A 66 10.17 8.91 -12.68
C ASN A 66 8.81 9.46 -13.13
N GLN A 67 7.71 9.05 -12.50
CA GLN A 67 6.37 9.50 -12.89
C GLN A 67 6.12 10.97 -12.58
N LEU A 68 6.70 11.50 -11.49
CA LEU A 68 6.52 12.88 -11.08
C LEU A 68 7.62 13.82 -11.57
N ASN A 69 8.72 13.27 -12.11
CA ASN A 69 9.95 14.02 -12.42
C ASN A 69 10.43 14.86 -11.21
N LEU A 70 10.39 14.26 -10.03
CA LEU A 70 10.75 14.86 -8.75
C LEU A 70 11.67 13.89 -7.98
N LYS A 71 12.34 14.38 -6.93
CA LYS A 71 13.20 13.56 -6.07
C LYS A 71 12.65 13.48 -4.65
N ILE A 72 12.75 12.29 -4.04
CA ILE A 72 12.45 12.11 -2.62
C ILE A 72 13.53 12.83 -1.81
N LYS A 73 13.14 13.79 -0.99
CA LYS A 73 14.10 14.58 -0.18
C LYS A 73 14.34 13.98 1.21
N VAL A 74 13.26 13.53 1.85
CA VAL A 74 13.28 13.07 3.24
C VAL A 74 12.42 11.81 3.38
N VAL A 75 12.93 10.83 4.12
CA VAL A 75 12.15 9.67 4.56
C VAL A 75 12.05 9.70 6.09
N ARG A 76 10.82 9.61 6.61
CA ARG A 76 10.55 9.50 8.03
C ARG A 76 10.03 8.11 8.39
N SER A 77 10.71 7.45 9.32
CA SER A 77 10.35 6.14 9.86
C SER A 77 10.43 6.14 11.38
N ASP A 78 9.99 5.04 11.99
CA ASP A 78 10.37 4.73 13.36
C ASP A 78 11.85 4.30 13.44
N ARG A 79 12.31 3.94 14.64
CA ARG A 79 13.66 3.40 14.87
C ARG A 79 13.75 1.88 14.71
N GLY A 80 12.85 1.28 13.94
CA GLY A 80 12.89 -0.15 13.62
C GLY A 80 14.25 -0.58 13.06
N GLY A 81 14.67 -1.80 13.39
CA GLY A 81 15.98 -2.32 12.98
C GLY A 81 16.13 -2.43 11.46
N GLU A 82 15.02 -2.58 10.73
CA GLU A 82 14.92 -2.56 9.28
C GLU A 82 15.25 -1.19 8.66
N TYR A 83 14.96 -0.10 9.37
CA TYR A 83 15.16 1.27 8.89
C TYR A 83 16.48 1.84 9.38
N TYR A 84 16.72 1.73 10.69
CA TYR A 84 17.86 2.37 11.33
C TYR A 84 19.10 1.47 11.36
N GLY A 85 18.94 0.17 11.51
CA GLY A 85 20.02 -0.77 11.84
C GLY A 85 20.05 -1.17 13.32
N ARG A 86 21.06 -1.93 13.71
CA ARG A 86 21.17 -2.52 15.06
C ARG A 86 22.24 -1.81 15.89
N PHE A 87 22.02 -1.78 17.21
CA PHE A 87 23.08 -1.47 18.15
C PHE A 87 23.96 -2.70 18.34
N ASN A 88 25.28 -2.51 18.35
CA ASN A 88 26.25 -3.53 18.75
C ASN A 88 27.35 -2.89 19.63
N GLU A 89 28.36 -3.68 19.98
CA GLU A 89 29.44 -3.30 20.92
C GLU A 89 30.24 -2.07 20.47
N THR A 90 30.31 -1.80 19.17
CA THR A 90 31.03 -0.64 18.59
C THR A 90 30.14 0.59 18.40
N GLY A 91 28.89 0.54 18.86
CA GLY A 91 27.93 1.63 18.79
C GLY A 91 26.78 1.36 17.82
N ARG A 92 26.23 2.41 17.23
CA ARG A 92 25.05 2.31 16.38
C ARG A 92 25.47 2.20 14.92
N ASN A 93 25.26 1.02 14.33
CA ASN A 93 25.63 0.77 12.94
C ASN A 93 24.42 0.94 12.01
N PRO A 94 24.50 1.83 11.00
CA PRO A 94 23.40 2.04 10.07
C PRO A 94 23.11 0.76 9.30
N GLY A 95 21.83 0.38 9.27
CA GLY A 95 21.36 -0.78 8.50
C GLY A 95 21.43 -0.53 6.99
N PRO A 96 21.15 -1.56 6.16
CA PRO A 96 21.14 -1.42 4.71
C PRO A 96 20.25 -0.29 4.21
N PHE A 97 19.09 -0.08 4.84
CA PHE A 97 18.16 0.98 4.47
C PHE A 97 18.75 2.37 4.74
N ALA A 98 19.26 2.61 5.95
CA ALA A 98 19.91 3.87 6.31
C ALA A 98 21.11 4.20 5.40
N LYS A 99 21.93 3.20 5.08
CA LYS A 99 23.07 3.35 4.16
C LYS A 99 22.61 3.74 2.75
N PHE A 100 21.60 3.06 2.22
CA PHE A 100 21.05 3.38 0.92
C PHE A 100 20.49 4.82 0.85
N LEU A 101 19.79 5.28 1.89
CA LEU A 101 19.32 6.67 1.94
C LEU A 101 20.48 7.66 1.89
N GLN A 102 21.57 7.38 2.61
CA GLN A 102 22.77 8.21 2.59
C GLN A 102 23.42 8.24 1.20
N GLU A 103 23.55 7.09 0.54
CA GLU A 103 24.11 6.96 -0.81
C GLU A 103 23.30 7.74 -1.86
N GLU A 104 21.98 7.76 -1.71
CA GLU A 104 21.06 8.50 -2.60
C GLU A 104 20.90 9.98 -2.22
N GLY A 105 21.57 10.45 -1.17
CA GLY A 105 21.43 11.83 -0.67
C GLY A 105 20.07 12.15 -0.05
N ILE A 106 19.33 11.13 0.41
CA ILE A 106 18.02 11.24 1.03
C ILE A 106 18.18 11.38 2.55
N ILE A 107 17.57 12.40 3.14
CA ILE A 107 17.66 12.64 4.58
C ILE A 107 16.76 11.66 5.33
N ALA A 108 17.35 10.86 6.21
CA ALA A 108 16.60 9.98 7.11
C ALA A 108 16.16 10.72 8.38
N GLN A 109 14.87 10.72 8.68
CA GLN A 109 14.27 11.24 9.91
C GLN A 109 13.69 10.10 10.74
N TYR A 110 14.12 9.98 11.99
CA TYR A 110 13.67 8.89 12.86
C TYR A 110 12.91 9.42 14.05
N THR A 111 11.73 8.86 14.30
CA THR A 111 10.91 9.29 15.43
C THR A 111 11.44 8.77 16.75
N ASN A 112 11.34 9.57 17.81
CA ASN A 112 11.76 9.12 19.13
C ASN A 112 10.78 8.04 19.65
N PRO A 113 11.29 6.99 20.33
CA PRO A 113 10.44 6.05 21.05
C PRO A 113 9.57 6.82 22.05
N GLY A 114 8.27 6.55 22.08
CA GLY A 114 7.33 7.24 22.98
C GLY A 114 6.82 8.60 22.47
N THR A 115 7.13 9.01 21.24
CA THR A 115 6.50 10.18 20.58
C THR A 115 5.71 9.80 19.33
N PRO A 116 4.54 9.11 19.47
CA PRO A 116 3.71 8.68 18.34
C PRO A 116 3.31 9.82 17.40
N GLN A 117 3.28 11.06 17.90
CA GLN A 117 2.90 12.23 17.13
C GLN A 117 3.85 12.49 15.94
N GLN A 118 5.13 12.08 16.03
CA GLN A 118 6.12 12.38 14.98
C GLN A 118 5.93 11.54 13.71
N ASN A 119 5.47 10.29 13.84
CA ASN A 119 5.09 9.43 12.70
C ASN A 119 3.57 9.21 12.61
N GLY A 120 2.79 10.07 13.27
CA GLY A 120 1.35 9.86 13.40
C GLY A 120 0.59 9.78 12.07
N ILE A 121 1.18 10.23 10.96
CA ILE A 121 0.59 10.12 9.62
C ILE A 121 0.58 8.66 9.14
N SER A 122 1.72 7.97 9.17
CA SER A 122 1.78 6.55 8.78
C SER A 122 1.01 5.70 9.78
N GLU A 123 1.09 5.97 11.08
CA GLU A 123 0.35 5.23 12.11
C GLU A 123 -1.18 5.35 11.92
N ARG A 124 -1.68 6.57 11.65
CA ARG A 124 -3.11 6.78 11.34
C ARG A 124 -3.49 6.08 10.05
N ARG A 125 -2.67 6.17 9.00
CA ARG A 125 -2.90 5.47 7.73
C ARG A 125 -3.00 3.96 7.94
N ASN A 126 -2.08 3.37 8.66
CA ASN A 126 -2.05 1.94 8.97
C ASN A 126 -3.26 1.49 9.79
N ARG A 127 -3.72 2.32 10.73
CA ARG A 127 -4.94 2.07 11.49
C ARG A 127 -6.16 2.03 10.59
N THR A 128 -6.35 3.07 9.76
CA THR A 128 -7.49 3.14 8.83
C THR A 128 -7.47 1.97 7.83
N LEU A 129 -6.30 1.61 7.29
CA LEU A 129 -6.17 0.45 6.41
C LEU A 129 -6.62 -0.85 7.10
N LYS A 130 -6.16 -1.09 8.34
CA LYS A 130 -6.58 -2.27 9.12
C LYS A 130 -8.08 -2.31 9.39
N ASP A 131 -8.67 -1.17 9.73
CA ASP A 131 -10.10 -1.08 10.01
C ASP A 131 -10.94 -1.32 8.75
N MET A 132 -10.48 -0.80 7.59
CA MET A 132 -11.12 -1.08 6.30
C MET A 132 -11.00 -2.56 5.90
N ILE A 133 -9.83 -3.19 6.09
CA ILE A 133 -9.67 -4.63 5.84
C ILE A 133 -10.65 -5.42 6.70
N ARG A 134 -10.71 -5.16 8.02
CA ARG A 134 -11.63 -5.85 8.92
C ARG A 134 -13.08 -5.69 8.48
N SER A 135 -13.47 -4.47 8.11
CA SER A 135 -14.82 -4.16 7.63
C SER A 135 -15.15 -4.90 6.34
N MET A 136 -14.27 -4.84 5.33
CA MET A 136 -14.44 -5.54 4.05
C MET A 136 -14.55 -7.05 4.25
N MET A 137 -13.64 -7.65 5.04
CA MET A 137 -13.66 -9.09 5.32
C MET A 137 -14.96 -9.48 6.06
N SER A 138 -15.40 -8.71 7.05
CA SER A 138 -16.61 -9.00 7.84
C SER A 138 -17.91 -8.98 7.03
N CYS A 139 -17.93 -8.31 5.88
CA CYS A 139 -19.09 -8.24 5.00
C CYS A 139 -19.14 -9.39 3.97
N THR A 140 -18.22 -10.36 4.05
CA THR A 140 -18.08 -11.46 3.08
C THR A 140 -17.82 -12.78 3.78
N ASN A 141 -18.05 -13.89 3.09
CA ASN A 141 -17.63 -15.23 3.53
C ASN A 141 -16.26 -15.63 2.95
N LEU A 142 -15.44 -14.65 2.56
CA LEU A 142 -14.15 -14.92 1.92
C LEU A 142 -13.09 -15.36 2.94
N PRO A 143 -12.20 -16.30 2.59
CA PRO A 143 -11.15 -16.76 3.48
C PRO A 143 -10.20 -15.64 3.94
N ILE A 144 -9.77 -15.72 5.20
CA ILE A 144 -8.95 -14.67 5.83
C ILE A 144 -7.62 -14.41 5.11
N PHE A 145 -7.05 -15.41 4.41
CA PHE A 145 -5.82 -15.29 3.64
C PHE A 145 -5.93 -14.31 2.45
N LEU A 146 -7.13 -13.85 2.10
CA LEU A 146 -7.37 -12.84 1.07
C LEU A 146 -7.24 -11.40 1.59
N TRP A 147 -6.84 -11.20 2.86
CA TRP A 147 -6.68 -9.86 3.45
C TRP A 147 -5.72 -8.95 2.65
N GLY A 148 -4.75 -9.53 1.92
CA GLY A 148 -3.84 -8.78 1.05
C GLY A 148 -4.56 -8.07 -0.10
N GLU A 149 -5.59 -8.69 -0.67
CA GLU A 149 -6.40 -8.12 -1.75
C GLU A 149 -7.37 -7.05 -1.23
N ALA A 150 -7.94 -7.30 -0.04
CA ALA A 150 -8.69 -6.29 0.70
C ALA A 150 -7.82 -5.06 1.02
N LEU A 151 -6.55 -5.26 1.43
CA LEU A 151 -5.61 -4.17 1.69
C LEU A 151 -5.35 -3.32 0.43
N LYS A 152 -5.08 -3.95 -0.72
CA LYS A 152 -4.85 -3.25 -1.99
C LYS A 152 -6.07 -2.38 -2.34
N THR A 153 -7.27 -2.95 -2.22
CA THR A 153 -8.54 -2.24 -2.47
C THR A 153 -8.76 -1.09 -1.47
N ALA A 154 -8.49 -1.32 -0.18
CA ALA A 154 -8.60 -0.28 0.85
C ALA A 154 -7.67 0.90 0.55
N ASN A 155 -6.41 0.64 0.17
CA ASN A 155 -5.48 1.70 -0.21
C ASN A 155 -5.95 2.47 -1.46
N TYR A 156 -6.47 1.75 -2.47
CA TYR A 156 -7.04 2.36 -3.67
C TYR A 156 -8.18 3.34 -3.35
N ILE A 157 -9.09 2.93 -2.48
CA ILE A 157 -10.23 3.75 -2.02
C ILE A 157 -9.72 4.94 -1.20
N LEU A 158 -8.79 4.74 -0.26
CA LEU A 158 -8.27 5.84 0.55
C LEU A 158 -7.56 6.91 -0.26
N ASN A 159 -6.87 6.55 -1.33
CA ASN A 159 -6.27 7.55 -2.24
C ASN A 159 -7.34 8.36 -2.98
N ARG A 160 -8.58 7.88 -3.06
CA ARG A 160 -9.70 8.53 -3.76
C ARG A 160 -10.79 9.06 -2.80
N THR A 161 -10.51 9.05 -1.51
CA THR A 161 -11.43 9.52 -0.47
C THR A 161 -10.98 10.88 0.05
N PRO A 162 -11.89 11.84 0.27
CA PRO A 162 -11.55 13.11 0.91
C PRO A 162 -10.88 12.91 2.28
N THR A 163 -9.93 13.79 2.61
CA THR A 163 -9.28 13.81 3.92
C THR A 163 -9.33 15.20 4.51
N LYS A 164 -9.46 15.31 5.83
CA LYS A 164 -9.53 16.61 6.54
C LYS A 164 -8.31 17.49 6.30
N SER A 165 -7.16 16.89 5.97
CA SER A 165 -5.91 17.62 5.75
C SER A 165 -5.82 18.28 4.37
N LEU A 166 -6.75 18.04 3.45
CA LEU A 166 -6.68 18.50 2.07
C LEU A 166 -8.03 19.05 1.59
N ASN A 167 -7.97 20.08 0.74
CA ASN A 167 -9.14 20.58 0.02
C ASN A 167 -9.51 19.74 -1.22
N LYS A 168 -8.66 18.76 -1.58
CA LYS A 168 -8.84 17.81 -2.68
C LYS A 168 -8.60 16.39 -2.17
N ILE A 169 -8.99 15.38 -2.93
CA ILE A 169 -8.64 13.99 -2.60
C ILE A 169 -7.15 13.73 -2.89
N PRO A 170 -6.49 12.80 -2.18
CA PRO A 170 -5.07 12.51 -2.37
C PRO A 170 -4.67 12.25 -3.83
N TYR A 171 -5.50 11.50 -4.57
CA TYR A 171 -5.28 11.19 -5.97
C TYR A 171 -5.18 12.45 -6.85
N GLU A 172 -6.04 13.45 -6.62
CA GLU A 172 -6.04 14.69 -7.39
C GLU A 172 -4.79 15.52 -7.15
N VAL A 173 -4.30 15.54 -5.90
CA VAL A 173 -3.07 16.25 -5.54
C VAL A 173 -1.85 15.53 -6.13
N TRP A 174 -1.85 14.20 -6.11
CA TRP A 174 -0.75 13.38 -6.63
C TRP A 174 -0.66 13.37 -8.17
N ASN A 175 -1.79 13.19 -8.85
CA ASN A 175 -1.82 12.98 -10.32
C ASN A 175 -2.19 14.24 -11.10
N GLY A 176 -2.55 15.35 -10.41
CA GLY A 176 -2.99 16.59 -11.06
C GLY A 176 -4.32 16.51 -11.79
N ARG A 177 -5.06 15.39 -11.69
CA ARG A 177 -6.33 15.15 -12.38
C ARG A 177 -7.36 14.46 -11.50
N LYS A 178 -8.64 14.60 -11.83
CA LYS A 178 -9.73 13.88 -11.15
C LYS A 178 -9.74 12.40 -11.55
N PRO A 179 -9.92 11.46 -10.60
CA PRO A 179 -10.03 10.05 -10.93
C PRO A 179 -11.42 9.74 -11.49
N ASN A 180 -11.52 8.72 -12.34
CA ASN A 180 -12.80 8.10 -12.66
C ASN A 180 -13.11 7.03 -11.62
N ILE A 181 -14.20 7.18 -10.87
CA ILE A 181 -14.62 6.24 -9.82
C ILE A 181 -15.79 5.34 -10.21
N LYS A 182 -16.29 5.41 -11.46
CA LYS A 182 -17.47 4.64 -11.91
C LYS A 182 -17.26 3.11 -11.86
N HIS A 183 -16.01 2.67 -11.82
CA HIS A 183 -15.63 1.26 -11.75
C HIS A 183 -15.59 0.72 -10.31
N LEU A 184 -15.70 1.59 -9.29
CA LEU A 184 -15.72 1.13 -7.90
C LEU A 184 -16.94 0.23 -7.66
N ARG A 185 -16.70 -0.89 -7.00
CA ARG A 185 -17.70 -1.87 -6.61
C ARG A 185 -17.42 -2.33 -5.19
N VAL A 186 -18.43 -2.91 -4.55
CA VAL A 186 -18.28 -3.51 -3.22
C VAL A 186 -17.26 -4.64 -3.32
N TRP A 187 -16.23 -4.60 -2.47
CA TRP A 187 -15.24 -5.65 -2.40
C TRP A 187 -15.91 -6.99 -2.04
N GLY A 188 -15.54 -8.07 -2.71
CA GLY A 188 -16.18 -9.38 -2.53
C GLY A 188 -17.53 -9.55 -3.22
N CYS A 189 -17.97 -8.61 -4.08
CA CYS A 189 -19.19 -8.79 -4.86
C CYS A 189 -19.00 -9.83 -5.98
N LYS A 190 -20.12 -10.44 -6.40
CA LYS A 190 -20.15 -11.25 -7.63
C LYS A 190 -19.74 -10.39 -8.83
N ALA A 191 -18.91 -10.95 -9.69
CA ALA A 191 -18.48 -10.33 -10.93
C ALA A 191 -18.51 -11.34 -12.07
N GLU A 192 -18.71 -10.86 -13.27
CA GLU A 192 -18.59 -11.67 -14.49
C GLU A 192 -17.44 -11.14 -15.32
N VAL A 193 -16.53 -12.04 -15.69
CA VAL A 193 -15.34 -11.72 -16.49
C VAL A 193 -15.47 -12.41 -17.82
N LYS A 194 -15.29 -11.68 -18.92
CA LYS A 194 -15.12 -12.30 -20.23
C LYS A 194 -13.64 -12.70 -20.40
N PRO A 195 -13.27 -13.99 -20.29
CA PRO A 195 -11.89 -14.40 -20.58
C PRO A 195 -11.59 -14.18 -22.06
N TYR A 196 -10.34 -13.86 -22.38
CA TYR A 196 -9.89 -13.91 -23.77
C TYR A 196 -9.75 -15.37 -24.17
N ASN A 197 -10.64 -15.87 -25.01
CA ASN A 197 -10.56 -17.21 -25.58
C ASN A 197 -10.50 -17.11 -27.12
N PRO A 198 -9.33 -17.31 -27.73
CA PRO A 198 -9.16 -17.21 -29.18
C PRO A 198 -9.85 -18.35 -29.96
N VAL A 199 -10.41 -19.35 -29.28
CA VAL A 199 -11.07 -20.54 -29.86
C VAL A 199 -12.55 -20.62 -29.47
N GLU A 200 -13.19 -19.49 -29.09
CA GLU A 200 -14.63 -19.43 -28.77
C GLU A 200 -15.47 -20.08 -29.89
N LYS A 201 -16.24 -21.13 -29.56
CA LYS A 201 -17.21 -21.75 -30.47
C LYS A 201 -18.58 -21.05 -30.32
N LYS A 202 -19.42 -21.17 -31.36
CA LYS A 202 -20.81 -20.69 -31.31
C LYS A 202 -21.54 -21.43 -30.17
N LEU A 203 -22.14 -20.67 -29.24
CA LEU A 203 -22.88 -21.10 -28.03
C LEU A 203 -22.06 -21.33 -26.74
N ASP A 204 -20.75 -21.11 -26.73
CA ASP A 204 -19.97 -21.21 -25.48
C ASP A 204 -20.36 -20.10 -24.46
N PRO A 205 -20.32 -20.38 -23.14
CA PRO A 205 -20.45 -19.37 -22.11
C PRO A 205 -19.42 -18.26 -22.31
N LYS A 206 -19.91 -17.01 -22.45
CA LYS A 206 -19.07 -15.85 -22.76
C LYS A 206 -18.41 -15.23 -21.52
N THR A 207 -18.83 -15.64 -20.33
CA THR A 207 -18.39 -15.08 -19.06
C THR A 207 -18.10 -16.17 -18.05
N LEU A 208 -17.09 -15.92 -17.21
CA LEU A 208 -16.80 -16.67 -15.99
C LEU A 208 -17.30 -15.85 -14.81
N SER A 209 -18.18 -16.45 -14.01
CA SER A 209 -18.58 -15.89 -12.72
C SER A 209 -17.39 -15.98 -11.76
N GLY A 210 -17.15 -14.91 -11.00
CA GLY A 210 -16.06 -14.77 -10.04
C GLY A 210 -16.42 -13.83 -8.90
N ILE A 211 -15.48 -13.64 -7.99
CA ILE A 211 -15.58 -12.67 -6.91
C ILE A 211 -14.54 -11.58 -7.12
N LEU A 212 -14.95 -10.32 -6.98
CA LEU A 212 -14.06 -9.16 -7.08
C LEU A 212 -13.12 -9.10 -5.87
N LEU A 213 -11.81 -9.27 -6.10
CA LEU A 213 -10.81 -9.28 -5.03
C LEU A 213 -9.94 -8.05 -4.97
N ALA A 214 -9.58 -7.44 -6.10
CA ALA A 214 -8.78 -6.22 -6.06
C ALA A 214 -9.14 -5.23 -7.15
N ILE A 215 -9.08 -3.94 -6.78
CA ILE A 215 -9.10 -2.82 -7.70
C ILE A 215 -7.71 -2.21 -7.69
N LEU A 216 -6.89 -2.53 -8.69
CA LEU A 216 -5.45 -2.23 -8.65
C LEU A 216 -5.09 -0.92 -9.35
N LYS A 217 -5.67 -0.61 -10.52
CA LYS A 217 -5.34 0.59 -11.31
C LYS A 217 -6.56 1.14 -12.05
N GLU A 218 -6.40 2.33 -12.63
CA GLU A 218 -7.43 2.94 -13.50
C GLU A 218 -7.52 2.28 -14.88
N GLN A 219 -6.48 1.55 -15.26
CA GLN A 219 -6.50 0.57 -16.34
C GLN A 219 -7.04 -0.75 -15.77
N ARG A 220 -7.71 -1.56 -16.60
CA ARG A 220 -8.60 -2.69 -16.29
C ARG A 220 -7.97 -3.89 -15.54
N ASP A 221 -6.94 -3.67 -14.74
CA ASP A 221 -6.31 -4.66 -13.87
C ASP A 221 -7.20 -4.84 -12.64
N ILE A 222 -8.19 -5.72 -12.82
CA ILE A 222 -9.08 -6.21 -11.78
C ILE A 222 -8.71 -7.67 -11.56
N ASP A 223 -8.29 -8.01 -10.34
CA ASP A 223 -8.04 -9.39 -9.97
C ASP A 223 -9.34 -10.05 -9.53
N PHE A 224 -9.60 -11.23 -10.08
CA PHE A 224 -10.76 -12.07 -9.79
C PHE A 224 -10.30 -13.46 -9.35
N ILE A 225 -11.02 -14.05 -8.40
CA ILE A 225 -10.94 -15.49 -8.14
C ILE A 225 -12.20 -16.15 -8.70
N ALA A 226 -12.01 -17.23 -9.45
CA ALA A 226 -13.09 -18.10 -9.87
C ALA A 226 -13.59 -18.91 -8.66
N PRO A 227 -14.90 -19.18 -8.52
CA PRO A 227 -15.47 -19.88 -7.36
C PRO A 227 -14.81 -21.25 -7.14
N ASN A 228 -14.39 -21.91 -8.22
CA ASN A 228 -13.82 -23.27 -8.19
C ASN A 228 -12.35 -23.32 -7.74
N THR A 229 -11.72 -22.17 -7.43
CA THR A 229 -10.33 -22.11 -6.95
C THR A 229 -10.20 -21.70 -5.48
N VAL A 230 -11.32 -21.49 -4.79
CA VAL A 230 -11.32 -21.38 -3.33
C VAL A 230 -11.43 -22.81 -2.79
N PRO A 231 -10.37 -23.40 -2.20
CA PRO A 231 -10.53 -24.70 -1.56
C PRO A 231 -11.57 -24.58 -0.45
N ASP A 232 -12.51 -25.53 -0.41
CA ASP A 232 -13.49 -25.63 0.66
C ASP A 232 -12.74 -25.70 2.01
N SER A 233 -13.23 -24.91 2.96
CA SER A 233 -12.67 -24.73 4.31
C SER A 233 -12.59 -26.02 5.11
#